data_AF-A0A832HDG7-F1
#
_entry.id   AF-A0A832HDG7-F1
#
_cell.length_a   1.000
_cell.length_b   1.000
_cell.length_c   1.000
_cell.angle_alpha   90.00
_cell.angle_beta   90.00
_cell.angle_gamma   90.00
#
_symmetry.space_group_name_H-M   'P 1'
#
loop_
_entity.id
_entity.type
_entity.pdbx_description
1 polymer ?
#
loop_
_entity_poly.entity_id
_entity_poly.type
_entity_poly.pdbx_seq_one_letter_code
_entity_poly.pdbx_strand_id
1 'polypeptide(L)'
;MPYSHEAVHGFYLLALVVACLAPRDGRITWLRAAGAGWFAGMALFTKVDVLLGVAGALGAALVVRILGRSWKEAGCLAAAVPGFVIAAVLLPSAALAMSLGLEGFMPAWSGSWRLALGPEAGQIGWYRALAGLDRPGLYILEMFKHAGATGLLACLLVPACLRGGSGWSRAGAWVLAAAAVVGYFAWRAPMHLGARVLPLLLAMAGGAVLLRCPARGGWTEPGVAAFLTAGAGAAGLLAKMGLNPSIYHYGFYLMAPAFLLAAVAFLHGLDWCRRQFPAAMWVQRADEQRLRCAGSLVLGVYVGLHAVASATSSLDRTGWIEGGPGLRLAWTPGKDTGPWVEQAAAWASQQVAPTESLAVLPQGLLTNVLARRASSVSYLHILGPEVALFGKTRMLEEFQKRPPDWIVLLADDRSFLGDPGGRIHDVIPELMEWIRQEYELVKELKENPQGSSFAACWQKRKEAKLADSVP
;
A
#
# COMPACT_ATOMS: atom_id res chain seq x y z
N MET A 1 -10.09 -0.75 -5.17
CA MET A 1 -9.24 -1.24 -6.28
C MET A 1 -7.78 -1.04 -5.94
N PRO A 2 -6.98 -2.09 -5.68
CA PRO A 2 -5.54 -1.98 -5.41
C PRO A 2 -4.69 -1.59 -6.63
N TYR A 3 -5.28 -1.55 -7.82
CA TYR A 3 -4.59 -1.30 -9.08
C TYR A 3 -5.00 0.05 -9.68
N SER A 4 -4.82 1.15 -8.95
CA SER A 4 -4.81 2.44 -9.64
C SER A 4 -3.52 2.51 -10.47
N HIS A 5 -3.67 2.67 -11.78
CA HIS A 5 -2.54 2.82 -12.70
C HIS A 5 -1.53 3.86 -12.22
N GLU A 6 -2.00 4.87 -11.48
CA GLU A 6 -1.21 5.86 -10.76
C GLU A 6 -0.06 5.28 -9.92
N ALA A 7 -0.29 4.18 -9.18
CA ALA A 7 0.77 3.60 -8.34
C ALA A 7 1.89 2.99 -9.19
N VAL A 8 1.52 2.30 -10.27
CA VAL A 8 2.48 1.71 -11.21
C VAL A 8 3.25 2.79 -11.95
N HIS A 9 2.55 3.80 -12.47
CA HIS A 9 3.19 4.95 -13.13
C HIS A 9 4.09 5.72 -12.17
N GLY A 10 3.63 5.98 -10.94
CA GLY A 10 4.43 6.67 -9.92
C GLY A 10 5.68 5.89 -9.56
N PHE A 11 5.59 4.56 -9.43
CA PHE A 11 6.75 3.71 -9.21
C PHE A 11 7.75 3.78 -10.37
N TYR A 12 7.27 3.73 -11.61
CA TYR A 12 8.11 3.87 -12.80
C TYR A 12 8.78 5.24 -12.87
N LEU A 13 8.05 6.32 -12.56
CA LEU A 13 8.58 7.68 -12.48
C LEU A 13 9.66 7.81 -11.40
N LEU A 14 9.47 7.20 -10.22
CA LEU A 14 10.50 7.16 -9.18
C LEU A 14 11.76 6.45 -9.69
N ALA A 15 11.62 5.32 -10.38
CA ALA A 15 12.76 4.61 -10.96
C ALA A 15 13.50 5.47 -12.00
N LEU A 16 12.78 6.22 -12.84
CA LEU A 16 13.36 7.16 -13.80
C LEU A 16 14.08 8.32 -13.10
N VAL A 17 13.51 8.88 -12.03
CA VAL A 17 14.17 9.89 -11.19
C VAL A 17 15.50 9.34 -10.66
N VAL A 18 15.50 8.15 -10.06
CA VAL A 18 16.72 7.51 -9.55
C VAL A 18 17.74 7.27 -10.68
N ALA A 19 17.30 6.79 -11.85
CA ALA A 19 18.18 6.56 -12.99
C ALA A 19 18.84 7.85 -13.51
N CYS A 20 18.12 8.98 -13.49
CA CYS A 20 18.67 10.29 -13.83
C CYS A 20 19.68 10.80 -12.79
N LEU A 21 19.42 10.57 -11.51
CA LEU A 21 20.23 11.07 -10.39
C LEU A 21 21.48 10.22 -10.09
N ALA A 22 21.44 8.94 -10.44
CA ALA A 22 22.53 7.99 -10.22
C ALA A 22 22.97 7.29 -11.50
N PRO A 23 23.51 8.05 -12.47
CA PRO A 23 23.94 7.47 -13.74
C PRO A 23 25.19 6.62 -13.58
N ARG A 24 25.36 5.63 -14.47
CA ARG A 24 26.49 4.69 -14.45
C ARG A 24 27.86 5.36 -14.58
N ASP A 25 27.93 6.47 -15.30
CA ASP A 25 29.16 7.27 -15.47
C ASP A 25 29.47 8.19 -14.27
N GLY A 26 28.60 8.19 -13.25
CA GLY A 26 28.73 8.97 -12.04
C GLY A 26 28.46 10.47 -12.19
N ARG A 27 28.27 11.01 -13.41
CA ARG A 27 28.17 12.47 -13.64
C ARG A 27 26.74 12.94 -13.85
N ILE A 28 26.31 13.96 -13.12
CA ILE A 28 24.99 14.56 -13.36
C ILE A 28 25.13 15.73 -14.33
N THR A 29 24.53 15.58 -15.51
CA THR A 29 24.44 16.64 -16.52
C THR A 29 23.16 17.45 -16.35
N TRP A 30 23.10 18.63 -16.96
CA TRP A 30 21.89 19.45 -17.01
C TRP A 30 20.68 18.68 -17.55
N LEU A 31 20.86 17.91 -18.63
CA LEU A 31 19.79 17.12 -19.21
C LEU A 31 19.24 16.05 -18.24
N ARG A 32 20.11 15.42 -17.45
CA ARG A 32 19.68 14.44 -16.43
C ARG A 32 18.97 15.11 -15.27
N ALA A 33 19.47 16.26 -14.80
CA ALA A 33 18.81 17.03 -13.76
C ALA A 33 17.43 17.55 -14.22
N ALA A 34 17.33 18.02 -15.47
CA ALA A 34 16.08 18.39 -16.11
C ALA A 34 15.11 17.20 -16.22
N GLY A 35 15.60 16.04 -16.66
CA GLY A 35 14.81 14.80 -16.71
C GLY A 35 14.30 14.38 -15.33
N ALA A 36 15.15 14.40 -14.30
CA ALA A 36 14.75 14.13 -12.92
C ALA A 36 13.67 15.10 -12.44
N GLY A 37 13.81 16.40 -12.73
CA GLY A 37 12.79 17.41 -12.42
C GLY A 37 11.47 17.16 -13.15
N TRP A 38 11.52 16.82 -14.44
CA TRP A 38 10.34 16.51 -15.23
C TRP A 38 9.59 15.29 -14.69
N PHE A 39 10.30 14.17 -14.45
CA PHE A 39 9.68 12.96 -13.90
C PHE A 39 9.17 13.15 -12.48
N ALA A 40 9.87 13.94 -11.66
CA ALA A 40 9.39 14.33 -10.33
C ALA A 40 8.10 15.17 -10.41
N GLY A 41 8.01 16.09 -11.36
CA GLY A 41 6.80 16.88 -11.60
C GLY A 41 5.62 16.02 -12.08
N MET A 42 5.87 15.07 -12.99
CA MET A 42 4.86 14.09 -13.41
C MET A 42 4.36 13.23 -12.23
N ALA A 43 5.25 12.89 -11.29
CA ALA A 43 4.88 12.09 -10.12
C ALA A 43 3.85 12.81 -9.23
N LEU A 44 3.73 14.15 -9.30
CA LEU A 44 2.73 14.93 -8.55
C LEU A 44 1.29 14.62 -8.97
N PHE A 45 1.09 14.09 -10.18
CA PHE A 45 -0.22 13.62 -10.68
C PHE A 45 -0.50 12.15 -10.37
N THR A 46 0.40 11.48 -9.64
CA THR A 46 0.22 10.07 -9.25
C THR A 46 -0.27 9.99 -7.80
N LYS A 47 0.38 9.20 -6.95
CA LYS A 47 0.06 9.11 -5.53
C LYS A 47 0.98 9.99 -4.68
N VAL A 48 0.42 10.62 -3.66
CA VAL A 48 1.18 11.41 -2.67
C VAL A 48 2.30 10.57 -2.04
N ASP A 49 2.07 9.29 -1.80
CA ASP A 49 3.06 8.38 -1.21
C ASP A 49 4.33 8.24 -2.07
N VAL A 50 4.18 8.26 -3.40
CA VAL A 50 5.31 8.17 -4.34
C VAL A 50 6.21 9.39 -4.21
N LEU A 51 5.64 10.55 -3.91
CA LEU A 51 6.38 11.79 -3.77
C LEU A 51 7.30 11.82 -2.56
N LEU A 52 6.95 11.10 -1.49
CA LEU A 52 7.87 10.89 -0.37
C LEU A 52 9.13 10.16 -0.86
N GLY A 53 8.97 9.17 -1.72
CA GLY A 53 10.09 8.49 -2.36
C GLY A 53 10.88 9.39 -3.32
N VAL A 54 10.20 10.17 -4.16
CA VAL A 54 10.86 11.11 -5.08
C VAL A 54 11.65 12.18 -4.31
N ALA A 55 11.05 12.76 -3.27
CA ALA A 55 11.69 13.74 -2.39
C ALA A 55 12.92 13.14 -1.67
N GLY A 56 12.78 11.92 -1.15
CA GLY A 56 13.89 11.18 -0.55
C GLY A 56 15.06 10.98 -1.52
N ALA A 57 14.77 10.54 -2.74
CA ALA A 57 15.79 10.33 -3.78
C ALA A 57 16.48 11.64 -4.20
N LEU A 58 15.71 12.71 -4.45
CA LEU A 58 16.24 14.04 -4.81
C LEU A 58 17.11 14.62 -3.69
N GLY A 59 16.62 14.57 -2.45
CA GLY A 59 17.35 15.05 -1.27
C GLY A 59 18.67 14.29 -1.07
N ALA A 60 18.63 12.96 -1.12
CA ALA A 60 19.84 12.16 -1.01
C ALA A 60 20.83 12.40 -2.15
N ALA A 61 20.37 12.52 -3.39
CA ALA A 61 21.24 12.85 -4.51
C ALA A 61 21.95 14.18 -4.29
N LEU A 62 21.23 15.22 -3.86
CA LEU A 62 21.81 16.53 -3.54
C LEU A 62 22.85 16.44 -2.42
N VAL A 63 22.51 15.78 -1.30
CA VAL A 63 23.42 15.59 -0.15
C VAL A 63 24.68 14.82 -0.57
N VAL A 64 24.53 13.73 -1.33
CA VAL A 64 25.64 12.94 -1.86
C VAL A 64 26.59 13.80 -2.69
N ARG A 65 26.09 14.71 -3.55
CA ARG A 65 26.93 15.61 -4.34
C ARG A 65 27.62 16.68 -3.51
N ILE A 66 26.94 17.22 -2.50
CA ILE A 66 27.53 18.19 -1.55
C ILE A 66 28.67 17.54 -0.76
N LEU A 67 28.43 16.36 -0.17
CA LEU A 67 29.43 15.63 0.61
C LEU A 67 30.60 15.12 -0.27
N GLY A 68 30.30 14.76 -1.52
CA GLY A 68 31.30 14.44 -2.53
C GLY A 68 32.07 15.64 -3.09
N ARG A 69 31.73 16.88 -2.67
CA ARG A 69 32.29 18.15 -3.16
C ARG A 69 32.11 18.39 -4.67
N SER A 70 31.10 17.77 -5.27
CA SER A 70 30.68 17.99 -6.65
C SER A 70 29.76 19.21 -6.78
N TRP A 71 30.25 20.39 -6.39
CA TRP A 71 29.43 21.62 -6.33
C TRP A 71 28.75 22.00 -7.65
N LYS A 72 29.42 21.76 -8.78
CA LYS A 72 28.82 22.01 -10.11
C LYS A 72 27.59 21.13 -10.36
N GLU A 73 27.66 19.86 -9.97
CA GLU A 73 26.54 18.92 -10.12
C GLU A 73 25.41 19.24 -9.13
N ALA A 74 25.77 19.58 -7.89
CA ALA A 74 24.80 20.01 -6.88
C ALA A 74 24.06 21.29 -7.31
N GLY A 75 24.79 22.29 -7.83
CA GLY A 75 24.20 23.51 -8.39
C GLY A 75 23.32 23.23 -9.61
N CYS A 76 23.73 22.30 -10.47
CA CYS A 76 22.93 21.85 -11.60
C CYS A 76 21.60 21.22 -11.15
N LEU A 77 21.61 20.36 -10.13
CA LEU A 77 20.40 19.79 -9.54
C LEU A 77 19.51 20.88 -8.93
N ALA A 78 20.08 21.75 -8.10
CA ALA A 78 19.36 22.81 -7.41
C ALA A 78 18.70 23.82 -8.38
N ALA A 79 19.32 24.08 -9.53
CA ALA A 79 18.78 24.98 -10.55
C ALA A 79 17.79 24.29 -11.49
N ALA A 80 18.11 23.10 -12.04
CA ALA A 80 17.29 22.46 -13.07
C ALA A 80 16.03 21.80 -12.48
N VAL A 81 16.14 21.08 -11.37
CA VAL A 81 15.04 20.25 -10.85
C VAL A 81 13.79 21.09 -10.57
N PRO A 82 13.84 22.21 -9.82
CA PRO A 82 12.64 22.99 -9.53
C PRO A 82 11.97 23.55 -10.79
N GLY A 83 12.76 24.08 -11.73
CA GLY A 83 12.25 24.63 -12.99
C GLY A 83 11.50 23.58 -13.82
N PHE A 84 12.06 22.38 -13.94
CA PHE A 84 11.44 21.29 -14.69
C PHE A 84 10.28 20.61 -13.94
N VAL A 85 10.29 20.59 -12.61
CA VAL A 85 9.11 20.18 -11.81
C VAL A 85 7.95 21.13 -12.10
N ILE A 86 8.18 22.44 -12.04
CA ILE A 86 7.15 23.45 -12.32
C ILE A 86 6.62 23.30 -13.74
N ALA A 87 7.49 23.18 -14.75
CA ALA A 87 7.08 23.00 -16.14
C ALA A 87 6.23 21.73 -16.34
N ALA A 88 6.66 20.61 -15.73
CA ALA A 88 5.95 19.35 -15.76
C ALA A 88 4.58 19.42 -15.05
N VAL A 89 4.41 20.24 -14.02
CA VAL A 89 3.10 20.43 -13.38
C VAL A 89 2.21 21.38 -14.18
N LEU A 90 2.75 22.49 -14.66
CA LEU A 90 1.95 23.51 -15.33
C LEU A 90 1.36 23.02 -16.65
N LEU A 91 2.10 22.26 -17.45
CA LEU A 91 1.63 21.83 -18.78
C LEU A 91 0.39 20.91 -18.71
N PRO A 92 0.39 19.79 -17.97
CA PRO A 92 -0.81 18.96 -17.83
C PRO A 92 -1.90 19.64 -17.01
N SER A 93 -1.55 20.46 -16.00
CA SER A 93 -2.56 21.20 -15.23
C SER A 93 -3.31 22.20 -16.10
N ALA A 94 -2.61 22.90 -17.00
CA ALA A 94 -3.24 23.81 -17.95
C ALA A 94 -4.15 23.05 -18.92
N ALA A 95 -3.70 21.91 -19.45
CA ALA A 95 -4.52 21.06 -20.31
C ALA A 95 -5.78 20.55 -19.58
N LEU A 96 -5.63 20.11 -18.33
CA LEU A 96 -6.74 19.63 -17.52
C LEU A 96 -7.72 20.76 -17.17
N ALA A 97 -7.21 21.93 -16.79
CA ALA A 97 -8.00 23.13 -16.53
C ALA A 97 -8.76 23.62 -17.76
N MET A 98 -8.17 23.53 -18.95
CA MET A 98 -8.87 23.81 -20.22
C MET A 98 -9.99 22.80 -20.50
N SER A 99 -9.81 21.53 -20.11
CA SER A 99 -10.81 20.49 -20.35
C SER A 99 -11.98 20.48 -19.35
N LEU A 100 -11.72 20.77 -18.07
CA LEU A 100 -12.70 20.68 -16.98
C LEU A 100 -13.26 22.04 -16.52
N GLY A 101 -12.63 23.14 -16.97
CA GLY A 101 -12.79 24.44 -16.32
C GLY A 101 -12.07 24.52 -14.97
N LEU A 102 -11.86 25.74 -14.47
CA LEU A 102 -11.17 25.96 -13.18
C LEU A 102 -11.93 25.37 -11.99
N GLU A 103 -13.26 25.44 -12.01
CA GLU A 103 -14.12 24.90 -10.94
C GLU A 103 -14.04 23.38 -10.84
N GLY A 104 -13.96 22.67 -11.98
CA GLY A 104 -13.79 21.21 -12.01
C GLY A 104 -12.35 20.76 -11.74
N PHE A 105 -11.37 21.54 -12.23
CA PHE A 105 -9.94 21.23 -12.08
C PHE A 105 -9.49 21.24 -10.63
N MET A 106 -9.82 22.27 -9.86
CA MET A 106 -9.27 22.43 -8.50
C MET A 106 -9.63 21.26 -7.56
N PRO A 107 -10.88 20.79 -7.48
CA PRO A 107 -11.24 19.60 -6.71
C PRO A 107 -10.57 18.33 -7.25
N ALA A 108 -10.51 18.15 -8.57
CA ALA A 108 -9.92 16.99 -9.20
C ALA A 108 -8.41 16.88 -8.91
N TRP A 109 -7.69 18.00 -9.00
CA TRP A 109 -6.25 18.05 -8.77
C TRP A 109 -5.90 18.02 -7.27
N SER A 110 -6.61 18.79 -6.44
CA SER A 110 -6.26 18.93 -5.01
C SER A 110 -6.89 17.89 -4.08
N GLY A 111 -7.86 17.10 -4.53
CA GLY A 111 -8.61 16.17 -3.67
C GLY A 111 -7.73 15.21 -2.87
N SER A 112 -6.82 14.49 -3.55
CA SER A 112 -5.88 13.57 -2.89
C SER A 112 -4.92 14.28 -1.93
N TRP A 113 -4.56 15.51 -2.25
CA TRP A 113 -3.67 16.34 -1.43
C TRP A 113 -4.34 16.86 -0.17
N ARG A 114 -5.60 17.29 -0.28
CA ARG A 114 -6.42 17.70 0.88
C ARG A 114 -6.56 16.58 1.87
N LEU A 115 -6.81 15.35 1.40
CA LEU A 115 -6.87 14.20 2.29
C LEU A 115 -5.51 13.88 2.91
N ALA A 116 -4.43 13.89 2.12
CA ALA A 116 -3.10 13.53 2.62
C ALA A 116 -2.50 14.56 3.60
N LEU A 117 -2.77 15.85 3.39
CA LEU A 117 -2.27 16.95 4.22
C LEU A 117 -3.29 17.40 5.28
N GLY A 118 -4.54 16.94 5.18
CA GLY A 118 -5.62 17.29 6.09
C GLY A 118 -5.41 16.68 7.47
N PRO A 119 -5.71 17.44 8.56
CA PRO A 119 -5.59 16.93 9.92
C PRO A 119 -6.51 15.74 10.19
N GLU A 120 -7.62 15.65 9.45
CA GLU A 120 -8.64 14.61 9.56
C GLU A 120 -8.05 13.22 9.30
N ALA A 121 -7.22 13.05 8.27
CA ALA A 121 -6.63 11.75 7.94
C ALA A 121 -5.72 11.21 9.05
N GLY A 122 -4.99 12.09 9.74
CA GLY A 122 -4.16 11.71 10.89
C GLY A 122 -4.96 11.34 12.14
N GLN A 123 -6.20 11.82 12.25
CA GLN A 123 -7.08 11.56 13.40
C GLN A 123 -7.85 10.25 13.28
N ILE A 124 -8.02 9.71 12.07
CA ILE A 124 -8.69 8.43 11.87
C ILE A 124 -7.83 7.32 12.50
N GLY A 125 -8.37 6.69 13.56
CA GLY A 125 -7.68 5.67 14.35
C GLY A 125 -7.14 4.50 13.50
N TRP A 126 -7.84 4.18 12.42
CA TRP A 126 -7.39 3.21 11.42
C TRP A 126 -6.04 3.52 10.79
N TYR A 127 -5.84 4.75 10.31
CA TYR A 127 -4.57 5.12 9.67
C TYR A 127 -3.42 5.06 10.67
N ARG A 128 -3.67 5.42 11.93
CA ARG A 128 -2.70 5.28 13.02
C ARG A 128 -2.36 3.81 13.30
N ALA A 129 -3.37 2.94 13.35
CA ALA A 129 -3.18 1.50 13.54
C ALA A 129 -2.44 0.85 12.36
N LEU A 130 -2.81 1.21 11.12
CA LEU A 130 -2.11 0.75 9.93
C LEU A 130 -0.65 1.18 9.92
N ALA A 131 -0.36 2.42 10.31
CA ALA A 131 1.01 2.94 10.42
C ALA A 131 1.76 2.45 11.68
N GLY A 132 1.09 1.71 12.57
CA GLY A 132 1.65 1.25 13.85
C GLY A 132 1.94 2.36 14.87
N LEU A 133 1.32 3.53 14.70
CA LEU A 133 1.48 4.70 15.58
C LEU A 133 0.55 4.65 16.81
N ASP A 134 -0.36 3.70 16.86
CA ASP A 134 -1.19 3.39 18.02
C ASP A 134 -0.39 2.64 19.11
N ARG A 135 0.57 1.79 18.71
CA ARG A 135 1.39 0.97 19.61
C ARG A 135 2.87 0.95 19.17
N PRO A 136 3.55 2.10 19.10
CA PRO A 136 4.86 2.23 18.47
C PRO A 136 5.91 1.26 19.05
N GLY A 137 5.97 1.12 20.38
CA GLY A 137 6.91 0.21 21.05
C GLY A 137 6.70 -1.26 20.69
N LEU A 138 5.45 -1.70 20.53
CA LEU A 138 5.14 -3.06 20.10
C LEU A 138 5.64 -3.30 18.67
N TYR A 139 5.32 -2.39 17.75
CA TYR A 139 5.72 -2.56 16.35
C TYR A 139 7.25 -2.50 16.16
N ILE A 140 7.95 -1.63 16.89
CA ILE A 140 9.41 -1.60 16.92
C ILE A 140 9.97 -2.94 17.42
N LEU A 141 9.44 -3.47 18.53
CA LEU A 141 9.85 -4.78 19.05
C LEU A 141 9.62 -5.88 18.01
N GLU A 142 8.48 -5.86 17.32
CA GLU A 142 8.20 -6.81 16.24
C GLU A 142 9.20 -6.68 15.08
N MET A 143 9.57 -5.45 14.66
CA MET A 143 10.63 -5.26 13.66
C MET A 143 11.94 -5.94 14.07
N PHE A 144 12.36 -5.76 15.34
CA PHE A 144 13.57 -6.38 15.86
C PHE A 144 13.46 -7.91 15.97
N LYS A 145 12.30 -8.45 16.36
CA LYS A 145 12.05 -9.90 16.33
C LYS A 145 12.22 -10.47 14.93
N HIS A 146 11.64 -9.82 13.92
CA HIS A 146 11.79 -10.25 12.52
C HIS A 146 13.21 -10.08 12.00
N ALA A 147 13.92 -9.02 12.41
CA ALA A 147 15.34 -8.85 12.11
C ALA A 147 16.20 -9.96 12.73
N GLY A 148 15.96 -10.29 14.00
CA GLY A 148 16.63 -11.39 14.70
C GLY A 148 16.37 -12.73 14.04
N ALA A 149 15.11 -13.04 13.69
CA ALA A 149 14.75 -14.27 12.98
C ALA A 149 15.42 -14.37 11.60
N THR A 150 15.42 -13.28 10.83
CA THR A 150 16.07 -13.22 9.51
C THR A 150 17.60 -13.36 9.64
N GLY A 151 18.19 -12.69 10.62
CA GLY A 151 19.61 -12.79 10.93
C GLY A 151 20.01 -14.20 11.36
N LEU A 152 19.21 -14.85 12.21
CA LEU A 152 19.42 -16.25 12.61
C LEU A 152 19.37 -17.19 11.40
N LEU A 153 18.37 -17.02 10.52
CA LEU A 153 18.27 -17.80 9.29
C LEU A 153 19.52 -17.63 8.41
N ALA A 154 19.99 -16.39 8.22
CA ALA A 154 21.22 -16.12 7.49
C ALA A 154 22.45 -16.76 8.17
N CYS A 155 22.56 -16.66 9.50
CA CYS A 155 23.64 -17.28 10.28
C CYS A 155 23.65 -18.80 10.22
N LEU A 156 22.52 -19.46 9.95
CA LEU A 156 22.45 -20.92 9.76
C LEU A 156 22.77 -21.31 8.31
N LEU A 157 22.19 -20.60 7.34
CA LEU A 157 22.29 -20.92 5.90
C LEU A 157 23.64 -20.55 5.29
N VAL A 158 24.23 -19.43 5.68
CA VAL A 158 25.49 -18.97 5.10
C VAL A 158 26.64 -19.94 5.42
N PRO A 159 26.98 -20.25 6.68
CA PRO A 159 28.09 -21.18 6.97
C PRO A 159 27.90 -22.57 6.36
N ALA A 160 26.65 -23.03 6.25
CA ALA A 160 26.30 -24.27 5.58
C ALA A 160 26.70 -24.30 4.10
N CYS A 161 26.45 -23.21 3.38
CA CYS A 161 26.85 -23.06 1.98
C CYS A 161 28.36 -22.86 1.82
N LEU A 162 29.00 -22.20 2.79
CA LEU A 162 30.42 -21.86 2.71
C LEU A 162 31.35 -23.02 3.13
N ARG A 163 30.91 -23.89 4.05
CA ARG A 163 31.67 -25.09 4.44
C ARG A 163 31.56 -26.14 3.32
N GLY A 164 32.61 -26.25 2.49
CA GLY A 164 32.79 -27.29 1.48
C GLY A 164 32.97 -28.71 2.05
N GLY A 165 32.21 -29.06 3.08
CA GLY A 165 32.28 -30.35 3.76
C GLY A 165 31.56 -31.47 3.02
N SER A 166 31.82 -32.70 3.47
CA SER A 166 31.21 -33.94 3.01
C SER A 166 29.68 -33.85 2.95
N GLY A 167 29.01 -34.70 2.14
CA GLY A 167 27.56 -34.63 1.90
C GLY A 167 26.68 -34.51 3.16
N TRP A 168 27.16 -35.00 4.30
CA TRP A 168 26.47 -34.96 5.59
C TRP A 168 26.36 -33.56 6.22
N SER A 169 27.37 -32.68 6.05
CA SER A 169 27.28 -31.31 6.57
C SER A 169 26.29 -30.46 5.77
N ARG A 170 26.16 -30.75 4.47
CA ARG A 170 25.13 -30.13 3.61
C ARG A 170 23.74 -30.63 3.98
N ALA A 171 23.58 -31.94 4.20
CA ALA A 171 22.31 -32.51 4.63
C ALA A 171 21.83 -31.93 5.97
N GLY A 172 22.71 -31.83 6.98
CA GLY A 172 22.36 -31.23 8.27
C GLY A 172 21.95 -29.75 8.17
N ALA A 173 22.60 -28.99 7.28
CA ALA A 173 22.20 -27.62 7.02
C ALA A 173 20.84 -27.50 6.33
N TRP A 174 20.54 -28.38 5.37
CA TRP A 174 19.23 -28.44 4.74
C TRP A 174 18.14 -28.85 5.72
N VAL A 175 18.44 -29.76 6.65
CA VAL A 175 17.52 -30.13 7.73
C VAL A 175 17.29 -28.94 8.67
N LEU A 176 18.33 -28.18 9.04
CA LEU A 176 18.18 -26.98 9.85
C LEU A 176 17.45 -25.85 9.11
N ALA A 177 17.71 -25.68 7.82
CA ALA A 177 16.98 -24.76 6.95
C ALA A 177 15.50 -25.13 6.89
N ALA A 178 15.21 -26.40 6.65
CA ALA A 178 13.85 -26.94 6.62
C ALA A 178 13.18 -26.79 7.99
N ALA A 179 13.88 -27.05 9.09
CA ALA A 179 13.37 -26.87 10.44
C ALA A 179 13.12 -25.39 10.77
N ALA A 180 13.98 -24.47 10.32
CA ALA A 180 13.77 -23.03 10.49
C ALA A 180 12.58 -22.53 9.66
N VAL A 181 12.43 -23.04 8.43
CA VAL A 181 11.28 -22.81 7.56
C VAL A 181 10.00 -23.33 8.22
N VAL A 182 9.99 -24.58 8.67
CA VAL A 182 8.87 -25.22 9.36
C VAL A 182 8.55 -24.50 10.67
N GLY A 183 9.55 -24.12 11.46
CA GLY A 183 9.38 -23.35 12.69
C GLY A 183 8.80 -21.96 12.44
N TYR A 184 9.23 -21.30 11.36
CA TYR A 184 8.66 -20.02 10.93
C TYR A 184 7.18 -20.15 10.53
N PHE A 185 6.82 -21.18 9.76
CA PHE A 185 5.43 -21.47 9.41
C PHE A 185 4.59 -21.91 10.62
N ALA A 186 5.16 -22.73 11.51
CA ALA A 186 4.52 -23.23 12.72
C ALA A 186 4.27 -22.12 13.75
N TRP A 187 5.07 -21.05 13.73
CA TRP A 187 4.88 -19.89 14.59
C TRP A 187 3.54 -19.17 14.33
N ARG A 188 2.79 -19.50 13.25
CA ARG A 188 1.57 -18.77 12.85
C ARG A 188 1.76 -17.25 12.78
N ALA A 189 3.01 -16.76 12.66
CA ALA A 189 3.26 -15.35 12.45
C ALA A 189 2.53 -14.96 11.16
N PRO A 190 1.51 -14.08 11.22
CA PRO A 190 0.80 -13.68 10.03
C PRO A 190 1.81 -13.22 8.99
N MET A 191 1.87 -13.84 7.82
CA MET A 191 3.03 -13.68 6.92
C MET A 191 3.19 -12.26 6.37
N HIS A 192 2.18 -11.39 6.55
CA HIS A 192 2.31 -9.95 6.35
C HIS A 192 3.38 -9.27 7.23
N LEU A 193 3.82 -9.96 8.30
CA LEU A 193 4.81 -9.48 9.26
C LEU A 193 6.26 -9.52 8.75
N GLY A 194 6.59 -10.36 7.76
CA GLY A 194 7.95 -10.47 7.22
C GLY A 194 8.47 -9.15 6.65
N ALA A 195 7.57 -8.29 6.18
CA ALA A 195 7.86 -6.95 5.67
C ALA A 195 8.42 -5.98 6.72
N ARG A 196 8.11 -6.18 8.01
CA ARG A 196 8.50 -5.26 9.09
C ARG A 196 10.01 -5.13 9.27
N VAL A 197 10.78 -6.09 8.77
CA VAL A 197 12.25 -6.08 8.84
C VAL A 197 12.88 -5.10 7.84
N LEU A 198 12.17 -4.72 6.77
CA LEU A 198 12.73 -3.96 5.65
C LEU A 198 13.31 -2.59 6.04
N PRO A 199 12.66 -1.76 6.88
CA PRO A 199 13.27 -0.50 7.33
C PRO A 199 14.62 -0.72 8.03
N LEU A 200 14.74 -1.75 8.86
CA LEU A 200 15.98 -2.08 9.56
C LEU A 200 17.05 -2.58 8.60
N LEU A 201 16.72 -3.48 7.67
CA LEU A 201 17.66 -3.96 6.65
C LEU A 201 18.17 -2.81 5.77
N LEU A 202 17.27 -1.92 5.35
CA LEU A 202 17.61 -0.75 4.55
C LEU A 202 18.51 0.22 5.33
N ALA A 203 18.19 0.48 6.60
CA ALA A 203 19.01 1.33 7.46
C ALA A 203 20.39 0.73 7.71
N MET A 204 20.48 -0.58 7.96
CA MET A 204 21.77 -1.28 8.14
C MET A 204 22.59 -1.27 6.85
N ALA A 205 21.98 -1.55 5.70
CA ALA A 205 22.68 -1.53 4.42
C ALA A 205 23.14 -0.11 4.03
N GLY A 206 22.28 0.90 4.24
CA GLY A 206 22.64 2.31 4.06
C GLY A 206 23.77 2.71 4.98
N GLY A 207 23.70 2.37 6.27
CA GLY A 207 24.77 2.59 7.25
C GLY A 207 26.08 1.94 6.83
N ALA A 208 26.06 0.69 6.37
CA ALA A 208 27.25 -0.01 5.88
C ALA A 208 27.88 0.66 4.64
N VAL A 209 27.06 1.21 3.74
CA VAL A 209 27.51 2.01 2.59
C VAL A 209 28.12 3.34 3.07
N LEU A 210 27.46 4.04 4.00
CA LEU A 210 27.95 5.31 4.56
C LEU A 210 29.30 5.14 5.28
N LEU A 211 29.47 4.07 6.05
CA LEU A 211 30.74 3.73 6.70
C LEU A 211 31.86 3.42 5.70
N ARG A 212 31.49 3.06 4.46
CA ARG A 212 32.43 2.75 3.37
C ARG A 212 32.91 3.99 2.64
N CYS A 213 32.15 5.10 2.68
CA CYS A 213 32.50 6.33 2.00
C CYS A 213 33.72 6.96 2.69
N PRO A 214 34.94 6.86 2.12
CA PRO A 214 36.10 7.52 2.69
C PRO A 214 35.88 9.03 2.62
N ALA A 215 36.53 9.79 3.50
CA ALA A 215 36.32 11.23 3.67
C ALA A 215 36.61 12.11 2.43
N ARG A 216 36.96 11.56 1.26
CA ARG A 216 37.09 12.28 -0.02
C ARG A 216 36.70 11.37 -1.20
N GLY A 217 35.73 11.80 -2.02
CA GLY A 217 35.42 11.23 -3.34
C GLY A 217 34.56 9.96 -3.40
N GLY A 218 34.53 9.11 -2.36
CA GLY A 218 33.75 7.87 -2.41
C GLY A 218 32.22 8.06 -2.45
N TRP A 219 31.73 9.23 -2.02
CA TRP A 219 30.31 9.57 -2.07
C TRP A 219 29.75 9.59 -3.50
N THR A 220 30.55 10.02 -4.47
CA THR A 220 30.14 10.12 -5.88
C THR A 220 30.46 8.88 -6.70
N GLU A 221 30.97 7.82 -6.05
CA GLU A 221 31.11 6.52 -6.70
C GLU A 221 29.73 6.06 -7.20
N PRO A 222 29.57 5.67 -8.49
CA PRO A 222 28.26 5.40 -9.08
C PRO A 222 27.40 4.41 -8.27
N GLY A 223 28.02 3.35 -7.74
CA GLY A 223 27.32 2.34 -6.93
C GLY A 223 26.85 2.88 -5.57
N VAL A 224 27.67 3.69 -4.91
CA VAL A 224 27.34 4.33 -3.62
C VAL A 224 26.24 5.35 -3.80
N ALA A 225 26.39 6.25 -4.78
CA ALA A 225 25.39 7.26 -5.10
C ALA A 225 24.06 6.61 -5.48
N ALA A 226 24.07 5.58 -6.34
CA ALA A 226 22.88 4.83 -6.70
C ALA A 226 22.19 4.18 -5.50
N PHE A 227 22.95 3.51 -4.64
CA PHE A 227 22.40 2.84 -3.46
C PHE A 227 21.79 3.85 -2.47
N LEU A 228 22.48 4.96 -2.18
CA LEU A 228 22.00 5.97 -1.24
C LEU A 228 20.80 6.74 -1.79
N THR A 229 20.82 7.12 -3.07
CA THR A 229 19.69 7.80 -3.73
C THR A 229 18.46 6.88 -3.81
N ALA A 230 18.62 5.64 -4.29
CA ALA A 230 17.54 4.68 -4.33
C ALA A 230 17.05 4.30 -2.92
N GLY A 231 17.97 4.17 -1.96
CA GLY A 231 17.68 3.82 -0.58
C GLY A 231 16.90 4.89 0.15
N ALA A 232 17.23 6.17 -0.05
CA ALA A 232 16.44 7.27 0.48
C ALA A 232 15.05 7.33 -0.16
N GLY A 233 14.94 7.04 -1.47
CA GLY A 233 13.64 6.92 -2.12
C GLY A 233 12.81 5.76 -1.57
N ALA A 234 13.42 4.60 -1.36
CA ALA A 234 12.77 3.46 -0.72
C ALA A 234 12.34 3.77 0.72
N ALA A 235 13.18 4.45 1.50
CA ALA A 235 12.85 4.91 2.85
C ALA A 235 11.69 5.91 2.85
N GLY A 236 11.61 6.81 1.86
CA GLY A 236 10.48 7.72 1.67
C GLY A 236 9.16 6.99 1.43
N LEU A 237 9.15 5.94 0.60
CA LEU A 237 7.96 5.10 0.42
C LEU A 237 7.59 4.33 1.69
N LEU A 238 8.58 3.79 2.41
CA LEU A 238 8.36 3.07 3.67
C LEU A 238 7.83 4.00 4.77
N ALA A 239 8.23 5.27 4.78
CA ALA A 239 7.78 6.24 5.77
C ALA A 239 6.25 6.38 5.79
N LYS A 240 5.57 6.15 4.65
CA LYS A 240 4.10 6.12 4.58
C LYS A 240 3.48 5.04 5.46
N MET A 241 4.17 3.92 5.67
CA MET A 241 3.71 2.82 6.53
C MET A 241 4.12 2.98 7.99
N GLY A 242 4.89 4.04 8.31
CA GLY A 242 5.37 4.31 9.66
C GLY A 242 6.13 3.12 10.25
N LEU A 243 5.65 2.64 11.39
CA LEU A 243 6.25 1.56 12.17
C LEU A 243 5.67 0.18 11.84
N ASN A 244 4.69 0.08 10.95
CA ASN A 244 4.09 -1.20 10.58
C ASN A 244 4.13 -1.45 9.07
N PRO A 245 5.32 -1.59 8.45
CA PRO A 245 5.41 -2.07 7.08
C PRO A 245 4.73 -3.43 6.95
N SER A 246 3.72 -3.48 6.10
CA SER A 246 2.87 -4.66 5.89
C SER A 246 2.63 -4.82 4.41
N ILE A 247 2.66 -6.06 3.90
CA ILE A 247 2.43 -6.37 2.48
C ILE A 247 0.95 -6.17 2.12
N TYR A 248 0.07 -6.08 3.12
CA TYR A 248 -1.37 -5.96 2.94
C TYR A 248 -1.77 -4.67 2.21
N HIS A 249 -2.85 -4.76 1.42
CA HIS A 249 -3.35 -3.69 0.54
C HIS A 249 -2.31 -3.12 -0.44
N TYR A 250 -1.66 -2.03 -0.04
CA TYR A 250 -0.73 -1.23 -0.84
C TYR A 250 0.74 -1.48 -0.45
N GLY A 251 0.94 -2.34 0.54
CA GLY A 251 2.22 -2.79 1.03
C GLY A 251 3.27 -3.11 -0.02
N PHE A 252 2.89 -4.00 -0.92
CA PHE A 252 3.82 -4.68 -1.82
C PHE A 252 4.64 -3.69 -2.68
N TYR A 253 4.01 -2.66 -3.28
CA TYR A 253 4.70 -1.76 -4.21
C TYR A 253 5.57 -0.73 -3.47
N LEU A 254 5.11 -0.23 -2.33
CA LEU A 254 5.85 0.72 -1.50
C LEU A 254 7.11 0.08 -0.91
N MET A 255 7.05 -1.23 -0.61
CA MET A 255 8.18 -1.98 -0.06
C MET A 255 9.12 -2.56 -1.12
N ALA A 256 8.67 -2.70 -2.37
CA ALA A 256 9.45 -3.32 -3.42
C ALA A 256 10.87 -2.72 -3.59
N PRO A 257 11.09 -1.39 -3.56
CA PRO A 257 12.43 -0.83 -3.70
C PRO A 257 13.32 -1.17 -2.51
N ALA A 258 12.77 -1.13 -1.29
CA ALA A 258 13.50 -1.49 -0.08
C ALA A 258 13.89 -2.98 -0.10
N PHE A 259 12.97 -3.85 -0.54
CA PHE A 259 13.24 -5.28 -0.71
C PHE A 259 14.32 -5.53 -1.76
N LEU A 260 14.26 -4.88 -2.93
CA LEU A 260 15.28 -5.01 -3.97
C LEU A 260 16.65 -4.53 -3.49
N LEU A 261 16.71 -3.40 -2.79
CA LEU A 261 17.97 -2.90 -2.22
C LEU A 261 18.51 -3.80 -1.11
N ALA A 262 17.63 -4.34 -0.27
CA ALA A 262 18.01 -5.34 0.73
C ALA A 262 18.56 -6.60 0.04
N ALA A 263 17.94 -7.07 -1.04
CA ALA A 263 18.43 -8.20 -1.82
C ALA A 263 19.82 -7.92 -2.44
N VAL A 264 20.00 -6.74 -3.05
CA VAL A 264 21.32 -6.29 -3.55
C VAL A 264 22.34 -6.23 -2.41
N ALA A 265 21.97 -5.67 -1.26
CA ALA A 265 22.83 -5.60 -0.08
C ALA A 265 23.15 -6.99 0.49
N PHE A 266 22.25 -7.97 0.43
CA PHE A 266 22.55 -9.34 0.83
C PHE A 266 23.49 -10.04 -0.14
N LEU A 267 23.24 -9.90 -1.45
CA LEU A 267 24.04 -10.56 -2.50
C LEU A 267 25.47 -10.01 -2.58
N HIS A 268 25.65 -8.71 -2.36
CA HIS A 268 26.95 -8.04 -2.47
C HIS A 268 27.57 -7.64 -1.12
N GLY A 269 26.78 -7.58 -0.04
CA GLY A 269 27.24 -7.20 1.29
C GLY A 269 28.01 -8.31 2.01
N LEU A 270 27.86 -9.57 1.61
CA LEU A 270 28.71 -10.65 2.14
C LEU A 270 30.19 -10.45 1.77
N ASP A 271 30.46 -9.97 0.55
CA ASP A 271 31.81 -9.54 0.17
C ASP A 271 32.29 -8.33 0.98
N TRP A 272 31.38 -7.45 1.41
CA TRP A 272 31.70 -6.37 2.32
C TRP A 272 32.13 -6.90 3.69
N CYS A 273 31.33 -7.78 4.29
CA CYS A 273 31.64 -8.41 5.57
C CYS A 273 33.00 -9.11 5.52
N ARG A 274 33.30 -9.79 4.41
CA ARG A 274 34.60 -10.46 4.18
C ARG A 274 35.79 -9.50 4.29
N ARG A 275 35.68 -8.30 3.72
CA ARG A 275 36.78 -7.31 3.70
C ARG A 275 36.94 -6.58 5.03
N GLN A 276 35.84 -6.31 5.72
CA GLN A 276 35.83 -5.49 6.95
C GLN A 276 36.08 -6.31 8.23
N PHE A 277 35.70 -7.58 8.26
CA PHE A 277 35.84 -8.45 9.43
C PHE A 277 36.82 -9.61 9.15
N PRO A 278 38.13 -9.34 9.03
CA PRO A 278 39.10 -10.37 8.70
C PRO A 278 39.21 -11.49 9.75
N ALA A 279 38.78 -11.24 10.99
CA ALA A 279 38.74 -12.25 12.06
C ALA A 279 37.72 -13.39 11.82
N ALA A 280 36.75 -13.20 10.92
CA ALA A 280 35.81 -14.27 10.54
C ALA A 280 36.46 -15.24 9.54
N MET A 281 37.34 -16.11 10.03
CA MET A 281 38.19 -17.04 9.22
C MET A 281 37.43 -17.87 8.17
N TRP A 282 36.13 -18.12 8.37
CA TRP A 282 35.28 -18.94 7.52
C TRP A 282 34.74 -18.19 6.30
N VAL A 283 34.62 -16.86 6.36
CA VAL A 283 34.20 -16.02 5.22
C VAL A 283 35.37 -15.73 4.28
N GLN A 284 36.61 -15.70 4.80
CA GLN A 284 37.80 -15.42 3.99
C GLN A 284 38.14 -16.52 2.98
N ARG A 285 37.81 -17.78 3.29
CA ARG A 285 38.09 -18.94 2.42
C ARG A 285 37.04 -19.15 1.34
N ALA A 286 35.92 -18.44 1.41
CA ALA A 286 34.88 -18.53 0.39
C ALA A 286 35.24 -17.64 -0.80
N ASP A 287 35.13 -18.22 -2.00
CA ASP A 287 35.10 -17.42 -3.22
C ASP A 287 33.81 -16.57 -3.27
N GLU A 288 33.84 -15.51 -4.07
CA GLU A 288 32.71 -14.58 -4.26
C GLU A 288 31.45 -15.31 -4.77
N GLN A 289 31.63 -16.33 -5.60
CA GLN A 289 30.52 -17.11 -6.15
C GLN A 289 29.76 -17.85 -5.04
N ARG A 290 30.45 -18.46 -4.08
CA ARG A 290 29.84 -19.16 -2.93
C ARG A 290 29.09 -18.19 -2.02
N LEU A 291 29.63 -16.99 -1.79
CA LEU A 291 28.94 -15.95 -1.01
C LEU A 291 27.65 -15.51 -1.71
N ARG A 292 27.70 -15.29 -3.03
CA ARG A 292 26.51 -14.98 -3.83
C ARG A 292 25.51 -16.13 -3.82
N CYS A 293 25.94 -17.38 -3.96
CA CYS A 293 25.06 -18.56 -3.85
C CYS A 293 24.39 -18.64 -2.47
N ALA A 294 25.13 -18.38 -1.39
CA ALA A 294 24.57 -18.35 -0.04
C ALA A 294 23.54 -17.24 0.13
N GLY A 295 23.83 -16.02 -0.34
CA GLY A 295 22.88 -14.91 -0.35
C GLY A 295 21.62 -15.22 -1.16
N SER A 296 21.78 -15.77 -2.37
CA SER A 296 20.68 -16.21 -3.22
C SER A 296 19.82 -17.30 -2.57
N LEU A 297 20.43 -18.21 -1.80
CA LEU A 297 19.69 -19.23 -1.05
C LEU A 297 18.83 -18.61 0.05
N VAL A 298 19.40 -17.71 0.87
CA VAL A 298 18.65 -17.00 1.93
C VAL A 298 17.47 -16.24 1.31
N LEU A 299 17.72 -15.51 0.23
CA LEU A 299 16.68 -14.77 -0.50
C LEU A 299 15.64 -15.71 -1.11
N GLY A 300 16.07 -16.81 -1.72
CA GLY A 300 15.19 -17.81 -2.33
C GLY A 300 14.30 -18.49 -1.31
N VAL A 301 14.83 -18.83 -0.14
CA VAL A 301 14.03 -19.33 1.00
C VAL A 301 13.01 -18.27 1.42
N TYR A 302 13.44 -17.03 1.65
CA TYR A 302 12.54 -15.95 2.04
C TYR A 302 11.41 -15.74 1.01
N VAL A 303 11.73 -15.67 -0.28
CA VAL A 303 10.74 -15.54 -1.36
C VAL A 303 9.83 -16.77 -1.44
N GLY A 304 10.39 -17.98 -1.30
CA GLY A 304 9.63 -19.22 -1.31
C GLY A 304 8.62 -19.30 -0.17
N LEU A 305 9.00 -18.87 1.04
CA LEU A 305 8.09 -18.76 2.18
C LEU A 305 6.88 -17.87 1.84
N HIS A 306 7.13 -16.69 1.27
CA HIS A 306 6.08 -15.76 0.84
C HIS A 306 5.24 -16.31 -0.33
N ALA A 307 5.85 -17.02 -1.27
CA ALA A 307 5.13 -17.62 -2.39
C ALA A 307 4.16 -18.71 -1.92
N VAL A 308 4.59 -19.58 -1.00
CA VAL A 308 3.73 -20.58 -0.36
C VAL A 308 2.60 -19.91 0.42
N ALA A 309 2.90 -18.86 1.20
CA ALA A 309 1.90 -18.05 1.90
C ALA A 309 0.78 -17.53 0.99
N SER A 310 1.22 -16.95 -0.12
CA SER A 310 0.36 -16.35 -1.11
C SER A 310 -0.46 -17.41 -1.82
N ALA A 311 0.15 -18.55 -2.14
CA ALA A 311 -0.52 -19.69 -2.75
C ALA A 311 -1.60 -20.25 -1.82
N THR A 312 -1.31 -20.49 -0.54
CA THR A 312 -2.31 -21.00 0.41
C THR A 312 -3.47 -20.02 0.57
N SER A 313 -3.17 -18.73 0.72
CA SER A 313 -4.20 -17.68 0.83
C SER A 313 -5.03 -17.52 -0.45
N SER A 314 -4.48 -17.91 -1.60
CA SER A 314 -5.17 -17.89 -2.90
C SER A 314 -6.00 -19.16 -3.12
N LEU A 315 -5.56 -20.31 -2.60
CA LEU A 315 -6.32 -21.55 -2.60
C LEU A 315 -7.57 -21.46 -1.71
N ASP A 316 -7.58 -20.57 -0.72
CA ASP A 316 -8.79 -20.27 0.05
C ASP A 316 -9.83 -19.48 -0.78
N ARG A 317 -9.54 -19.05 -2.02
CA ARG A 317 -10.47 -18.31 -2.89
C ARG A 317 -11.20 -19.21 -3.89
N THR A 318 -11.99 -20.15 -3.39
CA THR A 318 -12.68 -21.17 -4.21
C THR A 318 -14.15 -20.87 -4.50
N GLY A 319 -14.73 -19.85 -3.86
CA GLY A 319 -16.12 -19.47 -4.06
C GLY A 319 -16.32 -18.55 -5.27
N TRP A 320 -17.49 -18.64 -5.89
CA TRP A 320 -17.90 -17.75 -6.97
C TRP A 320 -19.30 -17.19 -6.68
N ILE A 321 -19.48 -15.89 -6.87
CA ILE A 321 -20.79 -15.24 -6.87
C ILE A 321 -21.11 -14.89 -8.32
N GLU A 322 -22.27 -15.34 -8.80
CA GLU A 322 -22.75 -15.03 -10.16
C GLU A 322 -23.63 -13.77 -10.15
N GLY A 323 -23.31 -12.80 -11.01
CA GLY A 323 -24.04 -11.53 -11.17
C GLY A 323 -24.84 -11.42 -12.46
N GLY A 324 -25.28 -12.56 -12.99
CA GLY A 324 -25.85 -12.68 -14.33
C GLY A 324 -24.79 -12.84 -15.44
N PRO A 325 -25.19 -12.71 -16.73
CA PRO A 325 -24.34 -13.07 -17.86
C PRO A 325 -23.00 -12.34 -17.84
N GLY A 326 -21.91 -13.13 -17.76
CA GLY A 326 -20.52 -12.65 -17.86
C GLY A 326 -19.92 -12.05 -16.59
N LEU A 327 -20.67 -11.93 -15.48
CA LEU A 327 -20.14 -11.39 -14.23
C LEU A 327 -19.96 -12.51 -13.19
N ARG A 328 -18.71 -12.83 -12.89
CA ARG A 328 -18.32 -13.76 -11.82
C ARG A 328 -17.34 -13.10 -10.89
N LEU A 329 -17.63 -13.13 -9.60
CA LEU A 329 -16.75 -12.62 -8.57
C LEU A 329 -16.19 -13.76 -7.76
N ALA A 330 -14.87 -13.83 -7.67
CA ALA A 330 -14.20 -14.77 -6.78
C ALA A 330 -14.41 -14.33 -5.32
N TRP A 331 -14.76 -15.27 -4.46
CA TRP A 331 -14.93 -15.10 -3.03
C TRP A 331 -14.14 -16.17 -2.26
N THR A 332 -13.83 -15.88 -0.99
CA THR A 332 -13.06 -16.74 -0.09
C THR A 332 -14.00 -17.44 0.88
N PRO A 333 -14.25 -18.76 0.76
CA PRO A 333 -15.08 -19.49 1.70
C PRO A 333 -14.62 -19.32 3.16
N GLY A 334 -15.59 -19.18 4.07
CA GLY A 334 -15.34 -18.91 5.49
C GLY A 334 -15.27 -17.43 5.88
N LYS A 335 -15.46 -16.50 4.94
CA LYS A 335 -15.76 -15.09 5.24
C LYS A 335 -17.21 -14.78 4.91
N ASP A 336 -18.09 -14.69 5.91
CA ASP A 336 -19.55 -14.66 5.75
C ASP A 336 -20.09 -13.59 4.77
N THR A 337 -19.30 -12.54 4.47
CA THR A 337 -19.68 -11.46 3.53
C THR A 337 -20.07 -11.91 2.12
N GLY A 338 -19.52 -13.00 1.59
CA GLY A 338 -19.82 -13.44 0.21
C GLY A 338 -21.27 -13.91 0.02
N PRO A 339 -21.70 -14.93 0.78
CA PRO A 339 -23.09 -15.40 0.78
C PRO A 339 -24.10 -14.29 1.04
N TRP A 340 -23.78 -13.32 1.91
CA TRP A 340 -24.67 -12.18 2.18
C TRP A 340 -24.80 -11.25 0.97
N VAL A 341 -23.70 -10.95 0.27
CA VAL A 341 -23.74 -10.14 -0.95
C VAL A 341 -24.51 -10.85 -2.05
N GLU A 342 -24.32 -12.16 -2.22
CA GLU A 342 -25.08 -12.96 -3.19
C GLU A 342 -26.58 -12.96 -2.90
N GLN A 343 -26.96 -13.26 -1.65
CA GLN A 343 -28.36 -13.24 -1.23
C GLN A 343 -28.98 -11.84 -1.38
N ALA A 344 -28.23 -10.80 -1.01
CA ALA A 344 -28.71 -9.43 -1.14
C ALA A 344 -28.90 -9.04 -2.61
N ALA A 345 -27.96 -9.39 -3.49
CA ALA A 345 -28.06 -9.14 -4.92
C ALA A 345 -29.24 -9.90 -5.55
N ALA A 346 -29.40 -11.19 -5.22
CA ALA A 346 -30.52 -12.00 -5.71
C ALA A 346 -31.87 -11.43 -5.28
N TRP A 347 -31.98 -10.98 -4.02
CA TRP A 347 -33.20 -10.34 -3.53
C TRP A 347 -33.48 -9.01 -4.22
N ALA A 348 -32.47 -8.14 -4.38
CA ALA A 348 -32.61 -6.89 -5.14
C ALA A 348 -33.08 -7.13 -6.57
N SER A 349 -32.53 -8.14 -7.25
CA SER A 349 -32.93 -8.48 -8.62
C SER A 349 -34.40 -8.89 -8.73
N GLN A 350 -34.98 -9.47 -7.67
CA GLN A 350 -36.37 -9.89 -7.64
C GLN A 350 -37.34 -8.77 -7.22
N GLN A 351 -36.91 -7.88 -6.32
CA GLN A 351 -37.80 -6.94 -5.63
C GLN A 351 -37.69 -5.50 -6.10
N VAL A 352 -36.50 -5.07 -6.54
CA VAL A 352 -36.29 -3.71 -7.03
C VAL A 352 -36.52 -3.71 -8.53
N ALA A 353 -37.41 -2.86 -9.04
CA ALA A 353 -37.64 -2.75 -10.48
C ALA A 353 -36.38 -2.23 -11.20
N PRO A 354 -36.16 -2.56 -12.49
CA PRO A 354 -35.01 -2.05 -13.24
C PRO A 354 -34.95 -0.52 -13.36
N THR A 355 -36.10 0.15 -13.23
CA THR A 355 -36.23 1.61 -13.26
C THR A 355 -36.06 2.27 -11.89
N GLU A 356 -36.13 1.49 -10.80
CA GLU A 356 -35.94 1.97 -9.44
C GLU A 356 -34.45 2.04 -9.09
N SER A 357 -34.12 3.03 -8.28
CA SER A 357 -32.77 3.28 -7.78
C SER A 357 -32.51 2.58 -6.44
N LEU A 358 -31.29 2.07 -6.28
CA LEU A 358 -30.85 1.30 -5.11
C LEU A 358 -29.57 1.91 -4.53
N ALA A 359 -29.59 2.30 -3.26
CA ALA A 359 -28.39 2.65 -2.50
C ALA A 359 -28.11 1.58 -1.44
N VAL A 360 -26.87 1.07 -1.42
CA VAL A 360 -26.46 0.05 -0.44
C VAL A 360 -25.36 0.63 0.44
N LEU A 361 -25.67 0.71 1.73
CA LEU A 361 -24.87 1.37 2.75
C LEU A 361 -24.28 0.35 3.73
N PRO A 362 -23.10 0.64 4.30
CA PRO A 362 -22.25 1.80 4.02
C PRO A 362 -21.30 1.56 2.83
N GLN A 363 -21.24 0.34 2.30
CA GLN A 363 -20.57 0.01 1.04
C GLN A 363 -21.33 -1.14 0.38
N GLY A 364 -21.85 -0.91 -0.82
CA GLY A 364 -22.50 -2.00 -1.57
C GLY A 364 -22.66 -1.75 -3.05
N LEU A 365 -21.73 -0.98 -3.63
CA LEU A 365 -21.58 -0.88 -5.08
C LEU A 365 -21.58 -2.26 -5.74
N LEU A 366 -20.94 -3.25 -5.10
CA LEU A 366 -20.90 -4.62 -5.61
C LEU A 366 -22.30 -5.23 -5.72
N THR A 367 -23.14 -5.05 -4.70
CA THR A 367 -24.53 -5.50 -4.71
C THR A 367 -25.31 -4.80 -5.82
N ASN A 368 -25.13 -3.49 -6.02
CA ASN A 368 -25.76 -2.76 -7.12
C ASN A 368 -25.33 -3.29 -8.49
N VAL A 369 -24.04 -3.57 -8.68
CA VAL A 369 -23.50 -4.12 -9.93
C VAL A 369 -24.03 -5.52 -10.19
N LEU A 370 -24.02 -6.40 -9.19
CA LEU A 370 -24.56 -7.77 -9.29
C LEU A 370 -26.06 -7.77 -9.56
N ALA A 371 -26.82 -6.90 -8.87
CA ALA A 371 -28.26 -6.78 -9.05
C ALA A 371 -28.65 -5.98 -10.31
N ARG A 372 -27.69 -5.31 -10.95
CA ARG A 372 -27.89 -4.36 -12.07
C ARG A 372 -28.89 -3.28 -11.72
N ARG A 373 -28.65 -2.57 -10.62
CA ARG A 373 -29.44 -1.41 -10.18
C ARG A 373 -28.57 -0.17 -10.09
N ALA A 374 -29.08 0.94 -10.62
CA ALA A 374 -28.41 2.23 -10.54
C ALA A 374 -28.61 2.81 -9.14
N SER A 375 -27.61 3.54 -8.65
CA SER A 375 -27.74 4.39 -7.47
C SER A 375 -28.13 5.80 -7.92
N SER A 376 -29.05 6.45 -7.21
CA SER A 376 -29.38 7.87 -7.42
C SER A 376 -28.33 8.82 -6.81
N VAL A 377 -27.53 8.30 -5.88
CA VAL A 377 -26.43 9.02 -5.21
C VAL A 377 -25.08 8.64 -5.82
N SER A 378 -24.17 9.62 -5.88
CA SER A 378 -22.87 9.50 -6.54
C SER A 378 -21.79 8.82 -5.67
N TYR A 379 -22.06 8.65 -4.37
CA TYR A 379 -21.12 8.08 -3.42
C TYR A 379 -21.09 6.55 -3.50
N LEU A 380 -19.94 6.00 -3.87
CA LEU A 380 -19.74 4.55 -3.99
C LEU A 380 -19.66 3.83 -2.63
N HIS A 381 -19.26 4.58 -1.59
CA HIS A 381 -19.14 4.14 -0.21
C HIS A 381 -19.22 5.34 0.73
N ILE A 382 -19.70 5.10 1.95
CA ILE A 382 -19.78 6.07 3.02
C ILE A 382 -18.96 5.52 4.19
N LEU A 383 -17.64 5.72 4.13
CA LEU A 383 -16.70 5.38 5.19
C LEU A 383 -16.04 6.64 5.73
N GLY A 384 -15.34 6.53 6.85
CA GLY A 384 -14.63 7.64 7.49
C GLY A 384 -13.80 8.50 6.52
N PRO A 385 -12.93 7.91 5.67
CA PRO A 385 -12.14 8.69 4.70
C PRO A 385 -12.98 9.47 3.68
N GLU A 386 -14.08 8.92 3.18
CA GLU A 386 -14.95 9.62 2.21
C GLU A 386 -15.76 10.72 2.90
N VAL A 387 -16.18 10.46 4.13
CA VAL A 387 -16.88 11.47 4.92
C VAL A 387 -15.96 12.63 5.28
N ALA A 388 -14.67 12.38 5.56
CA ALA A 388 -13.67 13.43 5.71
C ALA A 388 -13.47 14.19 4.39
N LEU A 389 -13.40 13.49 3.26
CA LEU A 389 -13.15 14.10 1.96
C LEU A 389 -14.33 14.93 1.41
N PHE A 390 -15.55 14.41 1.51
CA PHE A 390 -16.74 15.01 0.90
C PHE A 390 -17.61 15.80 1.89
N GLY A 391 -17.48 15.54 3.19
CA GLY A 391 -18.25 16.17 4.25
C GLY A 391 -19.62 15.52 4.48
N LYS A 392 -19.97 15.34 5.76
CA LYS A 392 -21.25 14.75 6.20
C LYS A 392 -22.47 15.47 5.61
N THR A 393 -22.48 16.80 5.72
CA THR A 393 -23.61 17.65 5.28
C THR A 393 -23.88 17.52 3.79
N ARG A 394 -22.83 17.59 2.97
CA ARG A 394 -22.97 17.48 1.51
C ARG A 394 -23.48 16.10 1.11
N MET A 395 -22.97 15.04 1.75
CA MET A 395 -23.44 13.69 1.51
C MET A 395 -24.93 13.58 1.85
N LEU A 396 -25.34 14.02 3.04
CA LEU A 396 -26.75 14.03 3.45
C LEU A 396 -27.64 14.81 2.48
N GLU A 397 -27.23 16.02 2.10
CA GLU A 397 -27.96 16.85 1.14
C GLU A 397 -28.15 16.16 -0.21
N GLU A 398 -27.17 15.38 -0.70
CA GLU A 398 -27.31 14.63 -1.94
C GLU A 398 -28.37 13.53 -1.80
N PHE A 399 -28.38 12.79 -0.68
CA PHE A 399 -29.43 11.82 -0.39
C PHE A 399 -30.82 12.47 -0.33
N GLN A 400 -30.92 13.67 0.24
CA GLN A 400 -32.18 14.40 0.30
C GLN A 400 -32.63 14.95 -1.06
N LYS A 401 -31.69 15.44 -1.87
CA LYS A 401 -31.97 15.99 -3.22
C LYS A 401 -32.26 14.90 -4.25
N ARG A 402 -31.64 13.73 -4.12
CA ARG A 402 -31.76 12.58 -5.03
C ARG A 402 -32.03 11.29 -4.25
N PRO A 403 -33.16 11.23 -3.52
CA PRO A 403 -33.47 10.09 -2.66
C PRO A 403 -33.61 8.81 -3.48
N PRO A 404 -32.88 7.74 -3.12
CA PRO A 404 -33.07 6.44 -3.77
C PRO A 404 -34.45 5.87 -3.48
N ASP A 405 -34.96 5.01 -4.36
CA ASP A 405 -36.23 4.32 -4.14
C ASP A 405 -36.08 3.24 -3.06
N TRP A 406 -34.89 2.63 -3.00
CA TRP A 406 -34.53 1.59 -2.05
C TRP A 406 -33.20 1.88 -1.36
N ILE A 407 -33.17 1.61 -0.05
CA ILE A 407 -31.95 1.63 0.75
C ILE A 407 -31.74 0.25 1.39
N VAL A 408 -30.51 -0.25 1.30
CA VAL A 408 -30.09 -1.46 2.02
C VAL A 408 -29.02 -1.08 3.02
N LEU A 409 -29.25 -1.38 4.28
CA LEU A 409 -28.23 -1.26 5.32
C LEU A 409 -27.63 -2.64 5.51
N LEU A 410 -26.38 -2.83 5.11
CA LEU A 410 -25.62 -4.04 5.41
C LEU A 410 -24.95 -3.90 6.77
N ALA A 411 -25.00 -4.96 7.57
CA ALA A 411 -24.04 -5.08 8.66
C ALA A 411 -22.72 -5.58 8.10
N ASP A 412 -21.66 -4.90 8.48
CA ASP A 412 -20.32 -5.21 8.03
C ASP A 412 -19.39 -4.98 9.22
N ASP A 413 -18.74 -6.05 9.70
CA ASP A 413 -17.70 -5.93 10.71
C ASP A 413 -16.46 -5.30 10.06
N ARG A 414 -16.30 -4.01 10.35
CA ARG A 414 -15.19 -3.19 9.86
C ARG A 414 -14.16 -2.90 10.93
N SER A 415 -14.07 -3.76 11.93
CA SER A 415 -12.96 -3.74 12.89
C SER A 415 -11.58 -3.72 12.20
N PHE A 416 -11.45 -4.34 11.01
CA PHE A 416 -10.23 -4.26 10.19
C PHE A 416 -9.92 -2.85 9.65
N LEU A 417 -10.94 -2.00 9.54
CA LEU A 417 -10.83 -0.56 9.27
C LEU A 417 -10.75 0.27 10.56
N GLY A 418 -10.45 -0.33 11.71
CA GLY A 418 -10.38 0.39 12.99
C GLY A 418 -11.71 1.02 13.41
N ASP A 419 -12.80 0.60 12.77
CA ASP A 419 -14.18 1.05 13.01
C ASP A 419 -14.99 -0.18 13.44
N PRO A 420 -14.95 -0.54 14.74
CA PRO A 420 -15.59 -1.75 15.25
C PRO A 420 -17.13 -1.70 15.20
N GLY A 421 -17.72 -0.62 14.68
CA GLY A 421 -19.16 -0.54 14.41
C GLY A 421 -19.47 -0.67 12.94
N GLY A 422 -18.68 -0.02 12.07
CA GLY A 422 -18.87 0.00 10.61
C GLY A 422 -20.26 0.50 10.18
N ARG A 423 -21.09 0.95 11.13
CA ARG A 423 -22.49 1.30 10.91
C ARG A 423 -22.52 2.72 10.41
N ILE A 424 -23.38 2.94 9.42
CA ILE A 424 -23.62 4.28 8.89
C ILE A 424 -24.04 5.27 9.99
N HIS A 425 -24.67 4.81 11.07
CA HIS A 425 -25.00 5.60 12.25
C HIS A 425 -23.77 6.23 12.92
N ASP A 426 -22.64 5.53 12.93
CA ASP A 426 -21.43 5.99 13.61
C ASP A 426 -20.67 7.01 12.74
N VAL A 427 -20.91 6.97 11.42
CA VAL A 427 -20.25 7.84 10.44
C VAL A 427 -21.08 9.10 10.14
N ILE A 428 -22.38 8.94 9.86
CA ILE A 428 -23.33 10.03 9.56
C ILE A 428 -24.67 9.74 10.28
N PRO A 429 -24.80 10.04 11.59
CA PRO A 429 -26.02 9.75 12.35
C PRO A 429 -27.26 10.45 11.78
N GLU A 430 -27.10 11.64 11.22
CA GLU A 430 -28.18 12.43 10.61
C GLU A 430 -28.77 11.75 9.38
N LEU A 431 -27.95 11.03 8.61
CA LEU A 431 -28.42 10.24 7.47
C LEU A 431 -29.29 9.07 7.94
N MET A 432 -28.89 8.41 9.03
CA MET A 432 -29.71 7.33 9.60
C MET A 432 -31.04 7.82 10.13
N GLU A 433 -31.08 9.00 10.73
CA GLU A 433 -32.32 9.58 11.19
C GLU A 433 -33.25 9.93 10.03
N TRP A 434 -32.71 10.55 8.98
CA TRP A 434 -33.45 10.81 7.75
C TRP A 434 -33.98 9.53 7.10
N ILE A 435 -33.17 8.46 7.05
CA ILE A 435 -33.61 7.15 6.51
C ILE A 435 -34.81 6.62 7.30
N ARG A 436 -34.79 6.66 8.64
CA ARG A 436 -35.92 6.20 9.46
C ARG A 436 -37.20 7.01 9.20
N GLN A 437 -37.06 8.30 8.93
CA GLN A 437 -38.17 9.21 8.67
C GLN A 437 -38.80 8.96 7.29
N GLU A 438 -37.98 8.83 6.25
CA GLU A 438 -38.43 8.78 4.85
C GLU A 438 -38.67 7.37 4.30
N TYR A 439 -38.14 6.34 4.96
CA TYR A 439 -38.24 4.95 4.49
C TYR A 439 -38.98 4.07 5.49
N GLU A 440 -39.51 2.96 5.00
CA GLU A 440 -40.12 1.91 5.80
C GLU A 440 -39.36 0.59 5.63
N LEU A 441 -39.26 -0.16 6.72
CA LEU A 441 -38.60 -1.47 6.72
C LEU A 441 -39.48 -2.49 6.00
N VAL A 442 -38.97 -3.03 4.89
CA VAL A 442 -39.66 -4.08 4.11
C VAL A 442 -39.19 -5.47 4.53
N LYS A 443 -37.88 -5.62 4.79
CA LYS A 443 -37.29 -6.91 5.15
C LYS A 443 -36.04 -6.74 5.99
N GLU A 444 -35.93 -7.58 7.01
CA GLU A 444 -34.72 -7.74 7.80
C GLU A 444 -34.17 -9.16 7.58
N LEU A 445 -32.93 -9.26 7.13
CA LEU A 445 -32.15 -10.50 7.12
C LEU A 445 -31.31 -10.49 8.38
N LYS A 446 -31.43 -11.50 9.24
CA LYS A 446 -30.64 -11.62 10.48
C LYS A 446 -29.42 -12.51 10.25
N GLU A 447 -28.30 -12.11 10.84
CA GLU A 447 -27.02 -12.84 10.77
C GLU A 447 -27.12 -14.23 11.42
N ASN A 448 -27.90 -14.31 12.49
CA ASN A 448 -28.26 -15.54 13.20
C ASN A 448 -29.71 -15.41 13.70
N PRO A 449 -30.59 -16.42 13.53
CA PRO A 449 -31.97 -16.37 14.03
C PRO A 449 -32.10 -16.00 15.52
N GLN A 450 -31.06 -16.24 16.32
CA GLN A 450 -31.04 -15.97 17.77
C GLN A 450 -30.25 -14.70 18.16
N GLY A 451 -29.62 -14.01 17.20
CA GLY A 451 -28.80 -12.82 17.46
C GLY A 451 -29.58 -11.49 17.34
N SER A 452 -29.04 -10.43 17.95
CA SER A 452 -29.56 -9.05 17.85
C SER A 452 -28.93 -8.25 16.69
N SER A 453 -28.05 -8.85 15.88
CA SER A 453 -27.47 -8.23 14.69
C SER A 453 -28.24 -8.61 13.41
N PHE A 454 -28.62 -7.60 12.63
CA PHE A 454 -29.10 -7.82 11.25
C PHE A 454 -27.91 -8.04 10.33
N ALA A 455 -28.03 -8.87 9.30
CA ALA A 455 -27.11 -8.96 8.18
C ALA A 455 -27.42 -7.90 7.12
N ALA A 456 -28.72 -7.67 6.84
CA ALA A 456 -29.19 -6.63 5.93
C ALA A 456 -30.59 -6.13 6.28
N CYS A 457 -30.80 -4.81 6.28
CA CYS A 457 -32.12 -4.19 6.40
C CYS A 457 -32.50 -3.50 5.08
N TRP A 458 -33.57 -4.00 4.45
CA TRP A 458 -34.14 -3.46 3.22
C TRP A 458 -35.24 -2.47 3.54
N GLN A 459 -35.08 -1.28 3.01
CA GLN A 459 -35.98 -0.17 3.24
C GLN A 459 -36.46 0.38 1.90
N LYS A 460 -37.77 0.52 1.77
CA LYS A 460 -38.39 1.16 0.61
C LYS A 460 -38.79 2.57 1.00
N ARG A 461 -38.62 3.52 0.08
CA ARG A 461 -39.07 4.88 0.32
C ARG A 461 -40.57 4.87 0.56
N LYS A 462 -41.03 5.54 1.62
CA LYS A 462 -42.45 5.75 1.86
C LYS A 462 -43.01 6.47 0.65
N GLU A 463 -44.11 5.96 0.10
CA GLU A 463 -44.83 6.75 -0.89
C GLU A 463 -45.10 8.11 -0.26
N ALA A 464 -44.65 9.18 -0.92
CA ALA A 464 -44.99 10.51 -0.47
C ALA A 464 -46.51 10.49 -0.32
N LYS A 465 -47.02 10.71 0.90
CA LYS A 465 -48.43 11.02 1.06
C LYS A 465 -48.64 12.17 0.10
N LEU A 466 -49.26 11.91 -1.05
CA LEU A 466 -49.76 12.96 -1.92
C LEU A 466 -50.63 13.74 -0.96
N ALA A 467 -50.12 14.89 -0.52
CA ALA A 467 -50.85 15.73 0.38
C ALA A 467 -52.20 15.96 -0.29
N ASP A 468 -53.26 15.78 0.47
CA ASP A 468 -54.63 16.22 0.19
C ASP A 468 -54.72 17.75 0.03
N SER A 469 -53.72 18.37 -0.60
CA SER A 469 -53.67 19.76 -1.02
C SER A 469 -53.93 19.85 -2.52
N VAL A 470 -55.10 19.37 -2.92
CA VAL A 470 -55.86 20.05 -3.96
C VAL A 470 -56.90 20.91 -3.21
N PRO A 471 -56.69 22.22 -3.04
CA PRO A 471 -57.81 23.14 -2.91
C PRO A 471 -58.63 23.18 -4.20
#